data_AF-A0A196S9I8-F1
#
_entry.id   AF-A0A196S9I8-F1
#
_cell.length_a   1.000
_cell.length_b   1.000
_cell.length_c   1.000
_cell.angle_alpha   90.00
_cell.angle_beta   90.00
_cell.angle_gamma   90.00
#
_symmetry.space_group_name_H-M   'P 1'
#
loop_
_entity.id
_entity.type
_entity.pdbx_description
1 polymer ?
#
loop_
_entity_poly.entity_id
_entity_poly.type
_entity_poly.pdbx_seq_one_letter_code
_entity_poly.pdbx_strand_id
1 'polypeptide(L)'
;MKALTCFMLIVALIQAQACYRPEFAVPDNVVTPQPKDFIRNEALPKTYDPRDIDGYNMLSVNKNQHIPQWCGSCWAFSATSSVSDRLRLMTKGAWPEHDLSTQVAVNCVSSLGCHGGHPSSVFSYMKETGLPLEGCMRYEAKDMECTDINTCRDCHMGEDCFAVKNYTKVYVSEYGSVSGEENMMKEIYARGPITCGIADPDTFKAYKGGIYKDTTGASMVSHAISVVGWGEEDGVKYWIGRNSWGNYWGENGFFRIVRGENNLRIESDCQWAVPKVPEEKVSDEFRRHNLKLAVMKGCVDLSKRENSEHVVSPLPYTYIKQEDIPKKWDIRNIDGHNYATWNRNQHIPQWCGSCWAQGSSAAISDRINLMRKGAWPAVNLAVQVILNCGKAGSCYGGDDSGVYRFAQQTGIPDQTCQPYEAVDRDCTPENICRDCDRNGCHAVKEYKAYKISEYGRVSGVDKIKAEIFARGPISCTMHVRQSFVDYTGGIYHEDSSEILAGHIVEITGWDADENGNEYWIGRNSWGEYWGEYGWFRIDMKENSGIGSSCGWGVPIIDF
;
A
#
# COMPACT_ATOMS: atom_id res chain seq x y z
N MET A 1 43.97 20.77 19.58
CA MET A 1 43.97 19.70 18.56
C MET A 1 43.14 18.49 18.97
N LYS A 2 43.43 17.76 20.06
CA LYS A 2 42.67 16.55 20.47
C LYS A 2 41.13 16.73 20.63
N ALA A 3 40.67 17.87 21.17
CA ALA A 3 39.24 18.15 21.32
C ALA A 3 38.53 18.43 19.97
N LEU A 4 39.23 19.07 19.02
CA LEU A 4 38.70 19.37 17.68
C LEU A 4 38.58 18.08 16.85
N THR A 5 39.56 17.17 16.97
CA THR A 5 39.55 15.86 16.30
C THR A 5 38.45 14.96 16.86
N CYS A 6 38.21 14.97 18.18
CA CYS A 6 37.14 14.22 18.82
C CYS A 6 35.75 14.75 18.42
N PHE A 7 35.59 16.08 18.34
CA PHE A 7 34.34 16.71 17.88
C PHE A 7 34.06 16.43 16.40
N MET A 8 35.08 16.48 15.52
CA MET A 8 34.93 16.10 14.11
C MET A 8 34.59 14.60 13.95
N LEU A 9 35.17 13.72 14.77
CA LEU A 9 34.84 12.29 14.77
C LEU A 9 33.39 12.03 15.19
N ILE A 10 32.89 12.75 16.21
CA ILE A 10 31.49 12.66 16.65
C ILE A 10 30.54 13.18 15.57
N VAL A 11 30.82 14.34 14.96
CA VAL A 11 30.02 14.90 13.86
C VAL A 11 30.02 13.97 12.64
N ALA A 12 31.16 13.37 12.29
CA ALA A 12 31.26 12.41 11.17
C ALA A 12 30.52 11.09 11.45
N LEU A 13 30.58 10.56 12.68
CA LEU A 13 29.84 9.36 13.09
C LEU A 13 28.33 9.58 13.08
N ILE A 14 27.88 10.77 13.48
CA ILE A 14 26.46 11.11 13.51
C ILE A 14 25.94 11.44 12.08
N GLN A 15 26.73 12.12 11.24
CA GLN A 15 26.41 12.27 9.82
C GLN A 15 26.31 10.91 9.12
N ALA A 16 27.18 9.94 9.44
CA ALA A 16 27.08 8.58 8.93
C ALA A 16 25.79 7.84 9.36
N GLN A 17 25.09 8.34 10.38
CA GLN A 17 23.86 7.73 10.91
C GLN A 17 22.57 8.31 10.33
N ALA A 18 22.62 9.51 9.73
CA ALA A 18 21.46 10.20 9.17
C ALA A 18 20.96 9.55 7.85
N CYS A 19 19.65 9.41 7.71
CA CYS A 19 19.02 9.01 6.46
C CYS A 19 18.67 10.21 5.56
N TYR A 20 18.54 11.42 6.13
CA TYR A 20 18.44 12.67 5.37
C TYR A 20 19.83 13.25 5.09
N ARG A 21 20.14 13.46 3.80
CA ARG A 21 21.48 13.84 3.32
C ARG A 21 21.41 15.06 2.39
N PRO A 22 21.56 16.29 2.91
CA PRO A 22 21.49 17.52 2.12
C PRO A 22 22.49 17.58 0.95
N GLU A 23 23.59 16.83 1.02
CA GLU A 23 24.58 16.73 -0.06
C GLU A 23 24.03 16.11 -1.36
N PHE A 24 22.92 15.38 -1.30
CA PHE A 24 22.21 14.84 -2.47
C PHE A 24 21.06 15.74 -2.94
N ALA A 25 20.89 16.92 -2.33
CA ALA A 25 19.92 17.88 -2.83
C ALA A 25 20.26 18.29 -4.27
N VAL A 26 19.22 18.45 -5.09
CA VAL A 26 19.36 18.88 -6.48
C VAL A 26 18.68 20.24 -6.66
N PRO A 27 19.07 21.04 -7.67
CA PRO A 27 18.41 22.30 -7.95
C PRO A 27 16.91 22.13 -8.24
N ASP A 28 16.14 23.08 -7.74
CA ASP A 28 14.71 23.22 -8.03
C ASP A 28 14.45 23.26 -9.54
N ASN A 29 13.38 22.60 -9.97
CA ASN A 29 12.87 22.67 -11.34
C ASN A 29 11.44 23.19 -11.30
N VAL A 30 11.29 24.50 -11.11
CA VAL A 30 10.00 25.19 -11.03
C VAL A 30 9.72 25.92 -12.33
N VAL A 31 8.58 25.65 -12.94
CA VAL A 31 8.20 26.23 -14.24
C VAL A 31 6.87 26.97 -14.19
N THR A 32 6.13 26.88 -13.07
CA THR A 32 4.89 27.63 -12.84
C THR A 32 4.98 28.53 -11.59
N PRO A 33 4.12 29.57 -11.47
CA PRO A 33 4.00 30.34 -10.24
C PRO A 33 3.69 29.44 -9.04
N GLN A 34 4.29 29.73 -7.89
CA GLN A 34 4.13 28.90 -6.70
C GLN A 34 2.97 29.39 -5.84
N PRO A 35 2.27 28.52 -5.08
CA PRO A 35 1.18 28.91 -4.18
C PRO A 35 1.51 30.08 -3.24
N LYS A 36 2.77 30.22 -2.82
CA LYS A 36 3.25 31.36 -2.02
C LYS A 36 3.10 32.72 -2.71
N ASP A 37 3.09 32.76 -4.04
CA ASP A 37 3.05 33.98 -4.84
C ASP A 37 1.62 34.51 -5.03
N PHE A 38 0.59 33.67 -4.86
CA PHE A 38 -0.80 34.03 -5.17
C PHE A 38 -1.83 33.67 -4.09
N ILE A 39 -1.52 32.79 -3.13
CA ILE A 39 -2.40 32.50 -1.99
C ILE A 39 -2.07 33.45 -0.84
N ARG A 40 -3.09 34.15 -0.35
CA ARG A 40 -3.00 34.99 0.84
C ARG A 40 -3.22 34.17 2.11
N ASN A 41 -2.58 34.57 3.21
CA ASN A 41 -2.63 33.82 4.46
C ASN A 41 -4.06 33.72 5.02
N GLU A 42 -4.87 34.77 4.82
CA GLU A 42 -6.25 34.84 5.29
C GLU A 42 -7.19 33.87 4.55
N ALA A 43 -6.76 33.33 3.41
CA ALA A 43 -7.53 32.35 2.65
C ALA A 43 -7.32 30.90 3.16
N LEU A 44 -6.32 30.67 4.01
CA LEU A 44 -6.02 29.35 4.54
C LEU A 44 -6.96 29.01 5.72
N PRO A 45 -7.51 27.78 5.78
CA PRO A 45 -8.31 27.38 6.91
C PRO A 45 -7.45 27.21 8.17
N LYS A 46 -8.08 27.33 9.35
CA LYS A 46 -7.40 27.07 10.64
C LYS A 46 -6.89 25.64 10.77
N THR A 47 -7.63 24.69 10.19
CA THR A 47 -7.31 23.26 10.17
C THR A 47 -7.45 22.76 8.74
N TYR A 48 -6.52 21.91 8.33
CA TYR A 48 -6.58 21.17 7.07
C TYR A 48 -5.96 19.80 7.29
N ASP A 49 -6.75 18.75 7.08
CA ASP A 49 -6.33 17.37 7.32
C ASP A 49 -6.76 16.46 6.17
N PRO A 50 -5.87 16.11 5.23
CA PRO A 50 -6.18 15.19 4.14
C PRO A 50 -6.53 13.76 4.56
N ARG A 51 -6.39 13.41 5.85
CA ARG A 51 -6.90 12.14 6.40
C ARG A 51 -8.42 12.13 6.49
N ASP A 52 -9.04 13.30 6.51
CA ASP A 52 -10.47 13.48 6.61
C ASP A 52 -10.93 14.71 5.80
N ILE A 53 -11.10 14.51 4.49
CA ILE A 53 -11.76 15.48 3.61
C ILE A 53 -13.18 14.99 3.39
N ASP A 54 -14.14 15.69 4.01
CA ASP A 54 -15.57 15.37 3.96
C ASP A 54 -15.91 13.92 4.38
N GLY A 55 -15.17 13.35 5.33
CA GLY A 55 -15.33 11.96 5.80
C GLY A 55 -14.42 10.95 5.10
N TYR A 56 -13.62 11.37 4.12
CA TYR A 56 -12.82 10.48 3.27
C TYR A 56 -11.32 10.67 3.46
N ASN A 57 -10.60 9.55 3.51
CA ASN A 57 -9.14 9.54 3.51
C ASN A 57 -8.57 9.80 2.10
N MET A 58 -7.73 10.83 1.99
CA MET A 58 -7.00 11.18 0.77
C MET A 58 -5.50 10.87 0.85
N LEU A 59 -5.05 10.13 1.87
CA LEU A 59 -3.67 9.65 1.96
C LEU A 59 -3.55 8.19 1.52
N SER A 60 -2.41 7.86 0.94
CA SER A 60 -1.98 6.49 0.60
C SER A 60 -1.80 5.62 1.85
N VAL A 61 -1.39 4.37 1.69
CA VAL A 61 -1.18 3.46 2.81
C VAL A 61 0.06 3.83 3.62
N ASN A 62 0.05 3.52 4.91
CA ASN A 62 1.25 3.68 5.74
C ASN A 62 2.27 2.57 5.43
N LYS A 63 3.55 2.89 5.62
CA LYS A 63 4.67 1.98 5.36
C LYS A 63 5.68 1.98 6.52
N ASN A 64 6.57 1.00 6.51
CA ASN A 64 7.64 0.86 7.48
C ASN A 64 8.98 0.59 6.78
N GLN A 65 9.94 1.52 6.90
CA GLN A 65 11.24 1.45 6.26
C GLN A 65 12.22 0.50 6.96
N HIS A 66 11.91 0.06 8.18
CA HIS A 66 12.81 -0.71 9.02
C HIS A 66 12.61 -2.23 8.86
N ILE A 67 11.76 -2.67 7.95
CA ILE A 67 11.43 -4.08 7.75
C ILE A 67 11.48 -4.46 6.26
N PRO A 68 11.95 -5.66 5.89
CA PRO A 68 12.26 -6.81 6.76
C PRO A 68 13.58 -6.70 7.53
N GLN A 69 14.39 -5.69 7.24
CA GLN A 69 15.64 -5.36 7.93
C GLN A 69 15.83 -3.84 7.97
N TRP A 70 16.77 -3.36 8.78
CA TRP A 70 16.99 -1.92 8.91
C TRP A 70 17.52 -1.31 7.60
N CYS A 71 16.87 -0.24 7.15
CA CYS A 71 17.29 0.56 6.01
C CYS A 71 16.95 2.05 6.26
N GLY A 72 17.95 2.92 6.21
CA GLY A 72 17.82 4.38 6.36
C GLY A 72 17.30 5.04 5.08
N SER A 73 16.08 4.69 4.67
CA SER A 73 15.47 5.12 3.39
C SER A 73 14.33 6.14 3.55
N CYS A 74 14.30 6.87 4.68
CA CYS A 74 13.29 7.88 4.98
C CYS A 74 13.08 8.91 3.85
N TRP A 75 14.17 9.31 3.18
CA TRP A 75 14.17 10.23 2.05
C TRP A 75 13.34 9.70 0.86
N ALA A 76 13.40 8.39 0.61
CA ALA A 76 12.65 7.73 -0.45
C ALA A 76 11.18 7.52 -0.05
N PHE A 77 10.93 7.06 1.18
CA PHE A 77 9.55 6.87 1.70
C PHE A 77 8.76 8.17 1.73
N SER A 78 9.34 9.23 2.27
CA SER A 78 8.68 10.52 2.41
C SER A 78 8.39 11.19 1.06
N ALA A 79 9.29 11.04 0.07
CA ALA A 79 9.08 11.53 -1.30
C ALA A 79 8.01 10.71 -2.04
N THR A 80 8.11 9.37 -2.03
CA THR A 80 7.17 8.49 -2.74
C THR A 80 5.76 8.54 -2.14
N SER A 81 5.63 8.61 -0.81
CA SER A 81 4.34 8.77 -0.14
C SER A 81 3.71 10.12 -0.47
N SER A 82 4.49 11.21 -0.42
CA SER A 82 4.04 12.55 -0.81
C SER A 82 3.46 12.56 -2.22
N VAL A 83 4.17 11.99 -3.20
CA VAL A 83 3.69 11.96 -4.58
C VAL A 83 2.44 11.10 -4.75
N SER A 84 2.36 9.96 -4.06
CA SER A 84 1.18 9.08 -4.07
C SER A 84 -0.04 9.78 -3.46
N ASP A 85 0.14 10.52 -2.36
CA ASP A 85 -0.90 11.31 -1.69
C ASP A 85 -1.38 12.46 -2.59
N ARG A 86 -0.45 13.16 -3.24
CA ARG A 86 -0.77 14.22 -4.22
C ARG A 86 -1.57 13.69 -5.39
N LEU A 87 -1.23 12.51 -5.93
CA LEU A 87 -2.02 11.84 -6.97
C LEU A 87 -3.43 11.51 -6.49
N ARG A 88 -3.56 10.97 -5.28
CA ARG A 88 -4.88 10.66 -4.69
C ARG A 88 -5.74 11.93 -4.53
N LEU A 89 -5.15 13.03 -4.08
CA LEU A 89 -5.85 14.33 -4.02
C LEU A 89 -6.25 14.85 -5.41
N MET A 90 -5.34 14.80 -6.39
CA MET A 90 -5.61 15.26 -7.76
C MET A 90 -6.71 14.47 -8.46
N THR A 91 -6.77 13.16 -8.21
CA THR A 91 -7.78 12.25 -8.77
C THR A 91 -9.05 12.18 -7.92
N LYS A 92 -9.12 12.94 -6.81
CA LYS A 92 -10.22 12.91 -5.83
C LYS A 92 -10.49 11.50 -5.26
N GLY A 93 -9.44 10.71 -5.10
CA GLY A 93 -9.53 9.34 -4.62
C GLY A 93 -10.17 8.37 -5.62
N ALA A 94 -10.22 8.70 -6.91
CA ALA A 94 -10.70 7.78 -7.93
C ALA A 94 -9.81 6.54 -8.03
N TRP A 95 -10.41 5.40 -8.34
CA TRP A 95 -9.68 4.20 -8.71
C TRP A 95 -8.99 4.39 -10.08
N PRO A 96 -7.79 3.85 -10.29
CA PRO A 96 -6.99 3.09 -9.32
C PRO A 96 -6.11 3.94 -8.38
N GLU A 97 -5.76 3.38 -7.22
CA GLU A 97 -4.74 3.96 -6.35
C GLU A 97 -3.33 3.75 -6.94
N HIS A 98 -2.46 4.76 -6.81
CA HIS A 98 -1.10 4.75 -7.34
C HIS A 98 -0.06 4.73 -6.21
N ASP A 99 0.21 3.56 -5.63
CA ASP A 99 1.27 3.40 -4.65
C ASP A 99 2.62 3.18 -5.34
N LEU A 100 3.58 4.08 -5.12
CA LEU A 100 4.89 4.04 -5.78
C LEU A 100 5.84 3.03 -5.14
N SER A 101 6.68 2.39 -5.96
CA SER A 101 7.76 1.52 -5.48
C SER A 101 8.88 2.36 -4.85
N THR A 102 8.93 2.33 -3.53
CA THR A 102 10.02 2.97 -2.77
C THR A 102 11.36 2.26 -3.00
N GLN A 103 11.35 0.95 -3.26
CA GLN A 103 12.58 0.20 -3.53
C GLN A 103 13.28 0.66 -4.80
N VAL A 104 12.55 1.02 -5.86
CA VAL A 104 13.18 1.56 -7.08
C VAL A 104 13.84 2.91 -6.82
N ALA A 105 13.27 3.73 -5.95
CA ALA A 105 13.94 4.95 -5.52
C ALA A 105 15.26 4.64 -4.80
N VAL A 106 15.27 3.66 -3.87
CA VAL A 106 16.50 3.20 -3.19
C VAL A 106 17.54 2.66 -4.19
N ASN A 107 17.11 1.92 -5.21
CA ASN A 107 18.01 1.29 -6.17
C ASN A 107 18.61 2.29 -7.18
N CYS A 108 17.81 3.24 -7.66
CA CYS A 108 18.11 3.97 -8.89
C CYS A 108 18.33 5.47 -8.72
N VAL A 109 17.90 6.08 -7.61
CA VAL A 109 18.08 7.52 -7.39
C VAL A 109 19.49 7.78 -6.88
N SER A 110 20.11 8.86 -7.37
CA SER A 110 21.38 9.35 -6.86
C SER A 110 21.28 9.63 -5.35
N SER A 111 21.88 8.74 -4.57
CA SER A 111 21.78 8.64 -3.12
C SER A 111 22.85 7.67 -2.59
N LEU A 112 22.83 7.36 -1.29
CA LEU A 112 23.53 6.23 -0.69
C LEU A 112 22.56 5.08 -0.35
N GLY A 113 21.42 4.97 -1.05
CA GLY A 113 20.41 3.93 -0.82
C GLY A 113 19.91 3.88 0.63
N CYS A 114 20.12 2.76 1.30
CA CYS A 114 19.79 2.52 2.71
C CYS A 114 20.67 3.32 3.70
N HIS A 115 21.67 4.04 3.22
CA HIS A 115 22.54 4.89 4.04
C HIS A 115 22.23 6.39 3.91
N GLY A 116 21.15 6.72 3.21
CA GLY A 116 20.54 8.05 3.17
C GLY A 116 20.55 8.69 1.79
N GLY A 117 19.77 9.75 1.66
CA GLY A 117 19.57 10.48 0.41
C GLY A 117 18.74 11.73 0.65
N HIS A 118 18.26 12.34 -0.44
CA HIS A 118 17.48 13.57 -0.37
C HIS A 118 16.17 13.44 -1.17
N PRO A 119 15.03 13.93 -0.65
CA PRO A 119 13.75 13.87 -1.36
C PRO A 119 13.77 14.50 -2.76
N SER A 120 14.49 15.62 -2.94
CA SER A 120 14.56 16.29 -4.25
C SER A 120 15.19 15.42 -5.34
N SER A 121 16.15 14.53 -5.01
CA SER A 121 16.76 13.66 -6.02
C SER A 121 15.77 12.61 -6.51
N VAL A 122 14.83 12.18 -5.66
CA VAL A 122 13.68 11.34 -6.07
C VAL A 122 12.82 12.09 -7.08
N PHE A 123 12.46 13.34 -6.80
CA PHE A 123 11.61 14.13 -7.70
C PHE A 123 12.30 14.41 -9.04
N SER A 124 13.60 14.68 -9.03
CA SER A 124 14.40 14.80 -10.25
C SER A 124 14.39 13.51 -11.07
N TYR A 125 14.61 12.36 -10.42
CA TYR A 125 14.51 11.07 -11.09
C TYR A 125 13.11 10.81 -11.65
N MET A 126 12.06 11.14 -10.90
CA MET A 126 10.68 11.03 -11.39
C MET A 126 10.39 11.94 -12.58
N LYS A 127 11.04 13.11 -12.68
CA LYS A 127 10.88 13.99 -13.83
C LYS A 127 11.50 13.38 -15.09
N GLU A 128 12.72 12.87 -14.98
CA GLU A 128 13.51 12.39 -16.13
C GLU A 128 13.16 10.95 -16.53
N THR A 129 12.96 10.06 -15.55
CA THR A 129 12.81 8.61 -15.76
C THR A 129 11.45 8.07 -15.34
N GLY A 130 10.84 8.67 -14.31
CA GLY A 130 9.60 8.19 -13.69
C GLY A 130 9.84 7.02 -12.73
N LEU A 131 8.94 6.84 -11.75
CA LEU A 131 8.96 5.70 -10.83
C LEU A 131 7.81 4.72 -11.12
N PRO A 132 8.04 3.41 -11.06
CA PRO A 132 6.97 2.43 -11.17
C PRO A 132 6.17 2.31 -9.86
N LEU A 133 5.11 1.52 -9.92
CA LEU A 133 4.25 1.20 -8.79
C LEU A 133 4.84 0.08 -7.93
N GLU A 134 4.36 -0.05 -6.69
CA GLU A 134 4.86 -1.02 -5.71
C GLU A 134 4.76 -2.48 -6.19
N GLY A 135 3.77 -2.82 -7.03
CA GLY A 135 3.65 -4.16 -7.62
C GLY A 135 4.69 -4.51 -8.71
N CYS A 136 5.51 -3.55 -9.16
CA CYS A 136 6.69 -3.83 -9.99
C CYS A 136 7.90 -4.29 -9.18
N MET A 137 8.07 -3.73 -7.98
CA MET A 137 9.24 -3.97 -7.14
C MET A 137 8.89 -3.69 -5.69
N ARG A 138 8.71 -4.75 -4.92
CA ARG A 138 8.39 -4.66 -3.50
C ARG A 138 9.57 -4.12 -2.69
N TYR A 139 9.26 -3.43 -1.60
CA TYR A 139 10.25 -3.02 -0.63
C TYR A 139 10.96 -4.21 0.03
N GLU A 140 12.29 -4.29 -0.13
CA GLU A 140 13.16 -5.32 0.44
C GLU A 140 14.15 -4.77 1.47
N ALA A 141 14.14 -3.46 1.73
CA ALA A 141 14.99 -2.79 2.72
C ALA A 141 16.50 -3.06 2.54
N LYS A 142 16.97 -3.09 1.29
CA LYS A 142 18.38 -3.32 0.96
C LYS A 142 18.81 -2.51 -0.26
N ASP A 143 20.12 -2.29 -0.37
CA ASP A 143 20.72 -1.71 -1.56
C ASP A 143 20.79 -2.75 -2.68
N MET A 144 20.39 -2.34 -3.88
CA MET A 144 20.47 -3.17 -5.09
C MET A 144 20.90 -2.30 -6.26
N GLU A 145 21.63 -2.91 -7.20
CA GLU A 145 22.02 -2.23 -8.43
C GLU A 145 20.80 -1.80 -9.25
N CYS A 146 20.84 -0.59 -9.81
CA CYS A 146 19.81 -0.09 -10.71
C CYS A 146 19.88 -0.83 -12.06
N THR A 147 19.10 -1.89 -12.18
CA THR A 147 18.97 -2.71 -13.38
C THR A 147 17.49 -2.89 -13.71
N ASP A 148 17.18 -3.33 -14.93
CA ASP A 148 15.79 -3.53 -15.35
C ASP A 148 15.04 -4.49 -14.41
N ILE A 149 15.69 -5.58 -13.98
CA ILE A 149 15.12 -6.57 -13.05
C ILE A 149 14.87 -5.97 -11.65
N ASN A 150 15.66 -4.98 -11.25
CA ASN A 150 15.49 -4.27 -9.97
C ASN A 150 14.65 -2.99 -10.11
N THR A 151 14.03 -2.79 -11.27
CA THR A 151 13.09 -1.69 -11.55
C THR A 151 11.66 -2.21 -11.66
N CYS A 152 11.44 -3.27 -12.44
CA CYS A 152 10.18 -3.99 -12.47
C CYS A 152 10.46 -5.44 -12.82
N ARG A 153 9.92 -6.38 -12.04
CA ARG A 153 10.09 -7.81 -12.28
C ARG A 153 8.86 -8.61 -11.93
N ASP A 154 8.89 -9.84 -12.42
CA ASP A 154 7.98 -10.91 -12.04
C ASP A 154 8.81 -12.20 -11.91
N CYS A 155 8.29 -13.19 -11.19
CA CYS A 155 8.97 -14.45 -10.99
C CYS A 155 7.99 -15.61 -11.21
N HIS A 156 8.45 -16.65 -11.89
CA HIS A 156 7.64 -17.82 -12.18
C HIS A 156 8.04 -19.02 -11.31
N MET A 157 7.14 -19.99 -11.17
CA MET A 157 7.40 -21.17 -10.36
C MET A 157 8.52 -22.00 -11.00
N GLY A 158 9.62 -22.20 -10.28
CA GLY A 158 10.73 -23.04 -10.74
C GLY A 158 11.59 -22.41 -11.84
N GLU A 159 11.42 -21.12 -12.12
CA GLU A 159 12.24 -20.34 -13.05
C GLU A 159 12.82 -19.11 -12.35
N ASP A 160 13.84 -18.51 -12.96
CA ASP A 160 14.40 -17.24 -12.49
C ASP A 160 13.42 -16.09 -12.73
N CYS A 161 13.51 -15.04 -11.89
CA CYS A 161 12.77 -13.81 -12.12
C CYS A 161 13.24 -13.12 -13.41
N PHE A 162 12.32 -12.43 -14.09
CA PHE A 162 12.61 -11.70 -15.31
C PHE A 162 12.18 -10.23 -15.19
N ALA A 163 12.87 -9.36 -15.93
CA ALA A 163 12.55 -7.94 -15.94
C ALA A 163 11.31 -7.70 -16.78
N VAL A 164 10.33 -6.98 -16.23
CA VAL A 164 9.14 -6.53 -16.96
C VAL A 164 9.50 -5.27 -17.76
N LYS A 165 9.16 -5.17 -19.05
CA LYS A 165 9.58 -4.06 -19.93
C LYS A 165 8.52 -2.99 -20.15
N ASN A 166 7.22 -3.34 -20.10
CA ASN A 166 6.14 -2.38 -20.29
C ASN A 166 5.24 -2.34 -19.05
N TYR A 167 5.38 -1.28 -18.27
CA TYR A 167 4.70 -1.09 -17.00
C TYR A 167 4.44 0.40 -16.77
N THR A 168 3.46 0.70 -15.92
CA THR A 168 3.08 2.07 -15.57
C THR A 168 4.22 2.76 -14.81
N LYS A 169 4.53 3.99 -15.20
CA LYS A 169 5.46 4.89 -14.49
C LYS A 169 4.77 6.21 -14.19
N VAL A 170 4.98 6.71 -12.99
CA VAL A 170 4.55 8.03 -12.55
C VAL A 170 5.69 9.02 -12.74
N TYR A 171 5.37 10.13 -13.40
CA TYR A 171 6.29 11.24 -13.64
C TYR A 171 5.86 12.47 -12.84
N VAL A 172 6.78 13.40 -12.61
CA VAL A 172 6.46 14.74 -12.10
C VAL A 172 6.73 15.80 -13.15
N SER A 173 5.92 16.87 -13.19
CA SER A 173 6.12 17.99 -14.12
C SER A 173 7.16 18.98 -13.63
N GLU A 174 7.14 19.27 -12.33
CA GLU A 174 8.02 20.21 -11.65
C GLU A 174 8.17 19.82 -10.18
N TYR A 175 9.25 20.29 -9.57
CA TYR A 175 9.53 20.09 -8.15
C TYR A 175 10.37 21.24 -7.64
N GLY A 176 10.29 21.50 -6.34
CA GLY A 176 11.10 22.56 -5.74
C GLY A 176 11.07 22.53 -4.23
N SER A 177 11.59 23.59 -3.65
CA SER A 177 11.75 23.73 -2.20
C SER A 177 10.76 24.73 -1.61
N VAL A 178 10.40 24.53 -0.35
CA VAL A 178 9.53 25.42 0.43
C VAL A 178 9.97 25.41 1.88
N SER A 179 9.84 26.54 2.57
CA SER A 179 10.19 26.69 3.98
C SER A 179 9.38 27.79 4.64
N GLY A 180 9.31 27.72 5.97
CA GLY A 180 8.52 28.59 6.82
C GLY A 180 7.03 28.24 6.86
N GLU A 181 6.42 28.51 8.01
CA GLU A 181 5.04 28.13 8.34
C GLU A 181 4.05 28.44 7.22
N GLU A 182 3.97 29.70 6.80
CA GLU A 182 2.95 30.17 5.87
C GLU A 182 3.12 29.57 4.47
N ASN A 183 4.36 29.46 3.97
CA ASN A 183 4.59 28.93 2.62
C ASN A 183 4.32 27.43 2.56
N MET A 184 4.68 26.69 3.62
CA MET A 184 4.36 25.26 3.72
C MET A 184 2.85 25.04 3.72
N MET A 185 2.08 25.82 4.49
CA MET A 185 0.61 25.72 4.49
C MET A 185 0.04 25.97 3.09
N LYS A 186 0.51 27.01 2.38
CA LYS A 186 0.04 27.32 1.01
C LYS A 186 0.33 26.18 0.04
N GLU A 187 1.52 25.60 0.12
CA GLU A 187 1.89 24.46 -0.73
C GLU A 187 1.02 23.24 -0.44
N ILE A 188 0.87 22.88 0.84
CA ILE A 188 0.06 21.74 1.27
C ILE A 188 -1.41 21.91 0.88
N TYR A 189 -1.97 23.10 1.11
CA TYR A 189 -3.37 23.39 0.79
C TYR A 189 -3.65 23.27 -0.70
N ALA A 190 -2.78 23.85 -1.52
CA ALA A 190 -3.01 23.97 -2.96
C ALA A 190 -2.68 22.67 -3.71
N ARG A 191 -1.65 21.95 -3.27
CA ARG A 191 -1.05 20.87 -4.06
C ARG A 191 -0.82 19.57 -3.29
N GLY A 192 -1.16 19.50 -2.01
CA GLY A 192 -1.05 18.30 -1.18
C GLY A 192 0.28 18.15 -0.44
N PRO A 193 0.49 17.02 0.26
CA PRO A 193 1.59 16.83 1.21
C PRO A 193 2.97 17.19 0.68
N ILE A 194 3.85 17.66 1.57
CA ILE A 194 5.26 17.97 1.27
C ILE A 194 6.17 17.02 2.03
N THR A 195 7.42 16.94 1.61
CA THR A 195 8.46 16.20 2.33
C THR A 195 9.33 17.20 3.09
N CYS A 196 9.67 16.95 4.35
CA CYS A 196 10.49 17.85 5.15
C CYS A 196 11.59 17.09 5.89
N GLY A 197 12.76 17.72 6.00
CA GLY A 197 13.80 17.30 6.94
C GLY A 197 13.39 17.60 8.39
N ILE A 198 13.69 16.66 9.29
CA ILE A 198 13.44 16.82 10.73
C ILE A 198 14.60 16.24 11.56
N ALA A 199 14.86 16.84 12.71
CA ALA A 199 15.68 16.24 13.76
C ALA A 199 14.87 15.19 14.54
N ASP A 200 15.46 14.04 14.87
CA ASP A 200 14.77 12.91 15.51
C ASP A 200 15.43 12.50 16.84
N PRO A 201 15.36 13.34 17.89
CA PRO A 201 15.89 12.98 19.20
C PRO A 201 15.16 11.75 19.77
N ASP A 202 15.75 11.10 20.77
CA ASP A 202 15.18 9.88 21.37
C ASP A 202 13.77 10.10 21.93
N THR A 203 13.46 11.32 22.39
CA THR A 203 12.10 11.69 22.84
C THR A 203 11.08 11.68 21.69
N PHE A 204 11.49 12.07 20.47
CA PHE A 204 10.64 11.97 19.28
C PHE A 204 10.51 10.51 18.82
N LYS A 205 11.60 9.75 18.84
CA LYS A 205 11.57 8.31 18.55
C LYS A 205 10.63 7.54 19.49
N ALA A 206 10.55 7.95 20.75
CA ALA A 206 9.66 7.38 21.76
C ALA A 206 8.21 7.93 21.74
N TYR A 207 7.85 8.78 20.76
CA TYR A 207 6.53 9.40 20.69
C TYR A 207 5.38 8.39 20.59
N LYS A 208 4.30 8.64 21.35
CA LYS A 208 3.09 7.81 21.41
C LYS A 208 1.78 8.55 21.17
N GLY A 209 1.79 9.88 21.16
CA GLY A 209 0.58 10.70 20.96
C GLY A 209 0.69 12.10 21.57
N GLY A 210 -0.25 12.97 21.18
CA GLY A 210 -0.34 14.36 21.63
C GLY A 210 0.46 15.34 20.77
N ILE A 211 0.42 16.64 21.09
CA ILE A 211 1.20 17.64 20.36
C ILE A 211 2.64 17.64 20.91
N TYR A 212 3.56 17.07 20.13
CA TYR A 212 4.97 17.01 20.47
C TYR A 212 5.63 18.40 20.45
N LYS A 213 6.48 18.66 21.45
CA LYS A 213 7.36 19.83 21.52
C LYS A 213 8.71 19.40 22.07
N ASP A 214 9.75 19.50 21.26
CA ASP A 214 11.11 19.35 21.78
C ASP A 214 11.48 20.56 22.63
N THR A 215 12.02 20.29 23.82
CA THR A 215 12.59 21.29 24.73
C THR A 215 14.10 21.10 24.93
N THR A 216 14.72 20.13 24.25
CA THR A 216 16.15 19.83 24.38
C THR A 216 17.02 20.70 23.48
N GLY A 217 16.43 21.29 22.43
CA GLY A 217 17.15 22.09 21.43
C GLY A 217 17.73 21.24 20.30
N ALA A 218 17.20 20.04 20.08
CA ALA A 218 17.64 19.16 19.00
C ALA A 218 17.41 19.84 17.64
N SER A 219 18.50 20.03 16.90
CA SER A 219 18.45 20.81 15.64
C SER A 219 19.18 20.15 14.48
N MET A 220 19.77 18.98 14.70
CA MET A 220 20.49 18.26 13.66
C MET A 220 19.47 17.44 12.86
N VAL A 221 19.21 17.88 11.63
CA VAL A 221 18.30 17.18 10.72
C VAL A 221 18.95 15.89 10.24
N SER A 222 18.33 14.77 10.58
CA SER A 222 18.83 13.42 10.25
C SER A 222 17.77 12.52 9.63
N HIS A 223 16.51 12.94 9.63
CA HIS A 223 15.36 12.16 9.17
C HIS A 223 14.49 12.95 8.20
N ALA A 224 13.70 12.24 7.40
CA ALA A 224 12.77 12.81 6.44
C ALA A 224 11.36 12.30 6.72
N ILE A 225 10.39 13.21 6.76
CA ILE A 225 8.97 12.92 7.01
C ILE A 225 8.10 13.57 5.94
N SER A 226 6.83 13.23 5.87
CA SER A 226 5.88 14.00 5.07
C SER A 226 4.99 14.85 5.97
N VAL A 227 4.88 16.16 5.70
CA VAL A 227 3.92 17.04 6.36
C VAL A 227 2.67 17.09 5.50
N VAL A 228 1.56 16.62 6.04
CA VAL A 228 0.32 16.39 5.28
C VAL A 228 -0.74 17.46 5.53
N GLY A 229 -0.70 18.13 6.68
CA GLY A 229 -1.75 19.06 7.11
C GLY A 229 -1.39 19.77 8.39
N TRP A 230 -2.35 20.51 8.96
CA TRP A 230 -2.18 21.23 10.22
C TRP A 230 -3.50 21.38 10.96
N GLY A 231 -3.43 21.71 12.24
CA GLY A 231 -4.59 22.06 13.06
C GLY A 231 -4.23 22.94 14.25
N GLU A 232 -5.20 23.12 15.12
CA GLU A 232 -5.08 23.85 16.37
C GLU A 232 -5.93 23.14 17.43
N GLU A 233 -5.35 22.83 18.58
CA GLU A 233 -6.01 22.21 19.74
C GLU A 233 -5.65 23.03 20.98
N ASP A 234 -6.65 23.48 21.75
CA ASP A 234 -6.47 24.29 22.95
C ASP A 234 -5.54 25.52 22.78
N GLY A 235 -5.61 26.15 21.61
CA GLY A 235 -4.79 27.32 21.24
C GLY A 235 -3.36 26.99 20.80
N VAL A 236 -2.98 25.71 20.78
CA VAL A 236 -1.68 25.23 20.29
C VAL A 236 -1.80 24.78 18.84
N LYS A 237 -1.14 25.50 17.94
CA LYS A 237 -1.04 25.14 16.53
C LYS A 237 -0.09 23.96 16.36
N TYR A 238 -0.45 23.02 15.49
CA TYR A 238 0.39 21.88 15.17
C TYR A 238 0.42 21.54 13.68
N TRP A 239 1.50 20.92 13.24
CA TRP A 239 1.60 20.17 12.00
C TRP A 239 1.13 18.75 12.20
N ILE A 240 0.54 18.17 11.16
CA ILE A 240 0.26 16.74 11.05
C ILE A 240 1.36 16.14 10.19
N GLY A 241 2.19 15.29 10.77
CA GLY A 241 3.29 14.62 10.10
C GLY A 241 3.02 13.13 9.94
N ARG A 242 3.36 12.59 8.77
CA ARG A 242 3.43 11.16 8.47
C ARG A 242 4.87 10.69 8.62
N ASN A 243 5.06 9.62 9.37
CA ASN A 243 6.35 8.94 9.51
C ASN A 243 6.34 7.60 8.73
N SER A 244 7.50 6.94 8.66
CA SER A 244 7.74 5.69 7.93
C SER A 244 8.23 4.55 8.85
N TRP A 245 7.72 4.51 10.09
CA TRP A 245 8.11 3.52 11.13
C TRP A 245 6.94 2.59 11.53
N GLY A 246 5.94 2.48 10.65
CA GLY A 246 4.80 1.59 10.83
C GLY A 246 3.69 2.10 11.76
N ASN A 247 2.54 1.42 11.74
CA ASN A 247 1.33 1.89 12.40
C ASN A 247 1.37 1.81 13.93
N TYR A 248 2.27 1.02 14.50
CA TYR A 248 2.44 0.90 15.94
C TYR A 248 3.22 2.07 16.56
N TRP A 249 3.84 2.92 15.74
CA TRP A 249 4.55 4.10 16.19
C TRP A 249 3.62 5.33 16.21
N GLY A 250 3.72 6.18 17.23
CA GLY A 250 2.94 7.41 17.32
C GLY A 250 1.42 7.22 17.23
N GLU A 251 0.76 8.10 16.48
CA GLU A 251 -0.68 8.12 16.25
C GLU A 251 -1.00 7.38 14.93
N ASN A 252 -0.99 6.04 14.94
CA ASN A 252 -1.11 5.19 13.75
C ASN A 252 -0.06 5.51 12.66
N GLY A 253 1.21 5.66 13.03
CA GLY A 253 2.30 6.04 12.12
C GLY A 253 2.40 7.54 11.84
N PHE A 254 1.52 8.35 12.43
CA PHE A 254 1.54 9.82 12.32
C PHE A 254 1.97 10.46 13.66
N PHE A 255 2.20 11.76 13.60
CA PHE A 255 2.47 12.57 14.77
C PHE A 255 1.90 13.97 14.60
N ARG A 256 1.69 14.64 15.74
CA ARG A 256 1.42 16.08 15.81
C ARG A 256 2.60 16.77 16.47
N ILE A 257 3.09 17.86 15.89
CA ILE A 257 4.21 18.65 16.42
C ILE A 257 3.88 20.13 16.35
N VAL A 258 4.34 20.93 17.33
CA VAL A 258 4.06 22.37 17.35
C VAL A 258 4.47 23.05 16.04
N ARG A 259 3.62 23.96 15.57
CA ARG A 259 3.77 24.72 14.33
C ARG A 259 4.03 26.20 14.62
N GLY A 260 4.90 26.83 13.82
CA GLY A 260 5.29 28.24 13.91
C GLY A 260 6.53 28.51 14.78
N GLU A 261 7.08 27.48 15.42
CA GLU A 261 8.32 27.57 16.22
C GLU A 261 9.53 26.92 15.51
N ASN A 262 9.33 26.36 14.30
CA ASN A 262 10.33 25.56 13.59
C ASN A 262 10.96 24.45 14.48
N ASN A 263 10.11 23.81 15.32
CA ASN A 263 10.54 22.79 16.27
C ASN A 263 11.13 21.59 15.52
N LEU A 264 12.25 21.06 16.01
CA LEU A 264 13.04 20.02 15.32
C LEU A 264 13.46 20.37 13.87
N ARG A 265 13.50 21.66 13.53
CA ARG A 265 13.81 22.18 12.18
C ARG A 265 12.82 21.79 11.08
N ILE A 266 11.64 21.27 11.42
CA ILE A 266 10.65 20.76 10.45
C ILE A 266 10.20 21.79 9.41
N GLU A 267 10.36 23.09 9.69
CA GLU A 267 9.95 24.19 8.79
C GLU A 267 11.11 24.77 7.97
N SER A 268 12.30 24.18 8.07
CA SER A 268 13.53 24.76 7.51
C SER A 268 13.79 24.35 6.07
N ASP A 269 13.55 23.08 5.75
CA ASP A 269 13.93 22.47 4.47
C ASP A 269 12.90 21.42 4.07
N CYS A 270 11.97 21.83 3.21
CA CYS A 270 10.95 20.96 2.66
C CYS A 270 10.95 21.00 1.15
N GLN A 271 10.53 19.90 0.53
CA GLN A 271 10.46 19.73 -0.90
C GLN A 271 9.06 19.27 -1.32
N TRP A 272 8.68 19.64 -2.53
CA TRP A 272 7.39 19.33 -3.13
C TRP A 272 7.58 18.96 -4.60
N ALA A 273 6.62 18.20 -5.13
CA ALA A 273 6.57 17.85 -6.55
C ALA A 273 5.13 17.83 -7.06
N VAL A 274 4.93 18.10 -8.35
CA VAL A 274 3.62 18.03 -8.99
C VAL A 274 3.57 16.78 -9.86
N PRO A 275 2.83 15.72 -9.44
CA PRO A 275 2.73 14.52 -10.25
C PRO A 275 1.91 14.73 -11.52
N LYS A 276 2.17 13.88 -12.51
CA LYS A 276 1.31 13.67 -13.66
C LYS A 276 0.50 12.40 -13.42
N VAL A 277 -0.81 12.47 -13.67
CA VAL A 277 -1.66 11.27 -13.68
C VAL A 277 -1.14 10.35 -14.79
N PRO A 278 -0.73 9.12 -14.48
CA PRO A 278 -0.12 8.23 -15.46
C PRO A 278 -1.17 7.70 -16.45
N GLU A 279 -0.74 7.43 -17.69
CA GLU A 279 -1.48 6.54 -18.58
C GLU A 279 -1.19 5.09 -18.21
N GLU A 280 -2.23 4.26 -18.11
CA GLU A 280 -2.10 2.84 -17.78
C GLU A 280 -1.38 2.08 -18.90
N LYS A 281 -0.44 1.20 -18.52
CA LYS A 281 0.33 0.38 -19.46
C LYS A 281 0.27 -1.10 -19.08
N VAL A 282 0.00 -1.94 -20.07
CA VAL A 282 -0.10 -3.41 -19.94
C VAL A 282 1.17 -4.07 -20.50
N SER A 283 1.72 -5.06 -19.80
CA SER A 283 2.91 -5.79 -20.26
C SER A 283 2.57 -6.94 -21.21
N ASP A 284 3.42 -7.16 -22.21
CA ASP A 284 3.39 -8.34 -23.10
C ASP A 284 4.15 -9.53 -22.50
N GLU A 285 5.05 -9.32 -21.54
CA GLU A 285 5.95 -10.38 -21.06
C GLU A 285 5.25 -11.41 -20.17
N PHE A 286 4.17 -11.01 -19.51
CA PHE A 286 3.26 -11.95 -18.86
C PHE A 286 2.69 -12.98 -19.87
N ARG A 287 2.59 -12.61 -21.16
CA ARG A 287 1.97 -13.40 -22.24
C ARG A 287 2.92 -14.38 -22.94
N ARG A 288 4.24 -14.23 -22.77
CA ARG A 288 5.23 -14.98 -23.58
C ARG A 288 5.60 -16.35 -23.01
N HIS A 289 5.14 -16.69 -21.82
CA HIS A 289 5.48 -17.95 -21.19
C HIS A 289 4.33 -18.95 -21.35
N ASN A 290 4.57 -19.99 -22.15
CA ASN A 290 3.87 -21.24 -21.96
C ASN A 290 4.22 -21.68 -20.53
N LEU A 291 3.25 -21.74 -19.63
CA LEU A 291 3.41 -22.36 -18.30
C LEU A 291 3.63 -23.88 -18.47
N LYS A 292 4.74 -24.26 -19.14
CA LYS A 292 5.15 -25.64 -19.34
C LYS A 292 5.73 -26.13 -18.02
N LEU A 293 4.90 -26.90 -17.32
CA LEU A 293 5.15 -27.63 -16.07
C LEU A 293 5.37 -26.77 -14.82
N ALA A 294 4.29 -26.56 -14.05
CA ALA A 294 4.25 -26.85 -12.59
C ALA A 294 2.93 -26.47 -11.88
N VAL A 295 1.88 -25.96 -12.54
CA VAL A 295 0.74 -25.37 -11.81
C VAL A 295 -0.39 -26.33 -11.41
N MET A 296 -0.20 -27.65 -11.54
CA MET A 296 -1.12 -28.62 -10.92
C MET A 296 -1.07 -28.63 -9.37
N LYS A 297 -0.15 -27.87 -8.74
CA LYS A 297 -0.05 -27.74 -7.26
C LYS A 297 0.20 -26.30 -6.75
N GLY A 298 0.02 -25.27 -7.56
CA GLY A 298 0.69 -23.98 -7.28
C GLY A 298 0.04 -23.10 -6.21
N CYS A 299 -1.29 -22.98 -6.19
CA CYS A 299 -1.92 -21.89 -5.43
C CYS A 299 -3.11 -22.31 -4.56
N VAL A 300 -3.98 -23.20 -5.07
CA VAL A 300 -5.06 -23.78 -4.28
C VAL A 300 -4.70 -25.19 -3.83
N ASP A 301 -4.69 -25.41 -2.52
CA ASP A 301 -4.54 -26.72 -1.89
C ASP A 301 -5.81 -27.05 -1.09
N LEU A 302 -6.72 -27.80 -1.73
CA LEU A 302 -7.99 -28.22 -1.11
C LEU A 302 -7.80 -29.11 0.13
N SER A 303 -6.62 -29.71 0.33
CA SER A 303 -6.35 -30.47 1.57
C SER A 303 -6.23 -29.56 2.80
N LYS A 304 -5.99 -28.26 2.59
CA LYS A 304 -6.01 -27.23 3.64
C LYS A 304 -7.38 -26.66 3.91
N ARG A 305 -8.39 -27.04 3.11
CA ARG A 305 -9.74 -26.53 3.28
C ARG A 305 -10.31 -26.93 4.63
N GLU A 306 -10.84 -25.93 5.32
CA GLU A 306 -11.62 -26.14 6.53
C GLU A 306 -13.10 -26.03 6.23
N ASN A 307 -13.82 -27.07 6.63
CA ASN A 307 -15.28 -27.14 6.49
C ASN A 307 -16.01 -26.50 7.67
N SER A 308 -15.28 -26.01 8.67
CA SER A 308 -15.86 -25.33 9.83
C SER A 308 -16.17 -23.88 9.44
N GLU A 309 -17.46 -23.52 9.49
CA GLU A 309 -17.91 -22.15 9.39
C GLU A 309 -18.25 -21.62 10.78
N HIS A 310 -18.15 -20.30 10.97
CA HIS A 310 -18.60 -19.64 12.18
C HIS A 310 -19.57 -18.54 11.79
N VAL A 311 -20.85 -18.90 11.65
CA VAL A 311 -21.93 -18.00 11.25
C VAL A 311 -22.82 -17.74 12.46
N VAL A 312 -22.95 -16.47 12.85
CA VAL A 312 -23.73 -16.09 14.04
C VAL A 312 -24.87 -15.12 13.70
N SER A 313 -24.94 -14.63 12.47
CA SER A 313 -26.04 -13.80 11.97
C SER A 313 -26.74 -14.43 10.76
N PRO A 314 -27.99 -14.02 10.44
CA PRO A 314 -28.65 -14.44 9.21
C PRO A 314 -27.82 -14.09 7.97
N LEU A 315 -27.80 -14.97 6.97
CA LEU A 315 -27.05 -14.77 5.73
C LEU A 315 -27.79 -13.78 4.81
N PRO A 316 -27.11 -12.87 4.10
CA PRO A 316 -27.75 -11.83 3.28
C PRO A 316 -28.85 -12.32 2.33
N TYR A 317 -28.63 -13.44 1.66
CA TYR A 317 -29.61 -14.03 0.74
C TYR A 317 -30.91 -14.53 1.40
N THR A 318 -30.98 -14.54 2.73
CA THR A 318 -32.19 -14.94 3.48
C THR A 318 -33.12 -13.76 3.79
N TYR A 319 -32.65 -12.52 3.68
CA TYR A 319 -33.43 -11.31 4.01
C TYR A 319 -33.36 -10.20 2.96
N ILE A 320 -32.42 -10.24 2.02
CA ILE A 320 -32.37 -9.34 0.86
C ILE A 320 -33.05 -10.02 -0.31
N LYS A 321 -34.02 -9.32 -0.92
CA LYS A 321 -34.69 -9.82 -2.12
C LYS A 321 -33.86 -9.48 -3.36
N GLN A 322 -33.93 -10.32 -4.39
CA GLN A 322 -33.12 -10.12 -5.60
C GLN A 322 -33.48 -8.82 -6.34
N GLU A 323 -34.74 -8.40 -6.28
CA GLU A 323 -35.20 -7.13 -6.85
C GLU A 323 -34.62 -5.88 -6.15
N ASP A 324 -34.14 -6.01 -4.91
CA ASP A 324 -33.54 -4.91 -4.14
C ASP A 324 -32.03 -4.78 -4.41
N ILE A 325 -31.41 -5.79 -5.05
CA ILE A 325 -29.99 -5.78 -5.40
C ILE A 325 -29.81 -4.99 -6.70
N PRO A 326 -28.90 -4.00 -6.75
CA PRO A 326 -28.69 -3.19 -7.94
C PRO A 326 -28.12 -4.02 -9.11
N LYS A 327 -28.49 -3.62 -10.34
CA LYS A 327 -27.96 -4.25 -11.56
C LYS A 327 -26.44 -4.09 -11.73
N LYS A 328 -25.88 -3.04 -11.13
CA LYS A 328 -24.46 -2.72 -11.13
C LYS A 328 -24.01 -2.45 -9.71
N TRP A 329 -22.86 -3.00 -9.33
CA TRP A 329 -22.22 -2.74 -8.06
C TRP A 329 -20.71 -2.80 -8.23
N ASP A 330 -19.98 -1.76 -7.84
CA ASP A 330 -18.52 -1.72 -7.97
C ASP A 330 -17.92 -0.90 -6.83
N ILE A 331 -17.21 -1.55 -5.90
CA ILE A 331 -16.61 -0.88 -4.73
C ILE A 331 -15.49 0.09 -5.12
N ARG A 332 -14.98 0.00 -6.35
CA ARG A 332 -14.00 0.94 -6.89
C ARG A 332 -14.61 2.32 -7.15
N ASN A 333 -15.95 2.37 -7.23
CA ASN A 333 -16.72 3.59 -7.42
C ASN A 333 -18.15 3.43 -6.87
N ILE A 334 -18.33 3.69 -5.58
CA ILE A 334 -19.64 3.87 -4.96
C ILE A 334 -19.81 5.38 -4.71
N ASP A 335 -20.79 5.98 -5.38
CA ASP A 335 -21.08 7.42 -5.29
C ASP A 335 -19.87 8.34 -5.54
N GLY A 336 -18.96 7.93 -6.44
CA GLY A 336 -17.74 8.68 -6.76
C GLY A 336 -16.53 8.33 -5.90
N HIS A 337 -16.64 7.36 -4.99
CA HIS A 337 -15.58 7.00 -4.04
C HIS A 337 -15.06 5.58 -4.23
N ASN A 338 -13.73 5.44 -4.18
CA ASN A 338 -13.04 4.16 -4.18
C ASN A 338 -12.88 3.63 -2.74
N TYR A 339 -13.28 2.37 -2.52
CA TYR A 339 -13.08 1.64 -1.27
C TYR A 339 -12.08 0.48 -1.39
N ALA A 340 -11.67 0.19 -2.63
CA ALA A 340 -10.76 -0.88 -2.93
C ALA A 340 -9.31 -0.49 -2.54
N THR A 341 -8.65 -1.36 -1.78
CA THR A 341 -7.22 -1.22 -1.47
C THR A 341 -6.32 -1.31 -2.71
N TRP A 342 -5.08 -0.84 -2.56
CA TRP A 342 -4.03 -0.93 -3.57
C TRP A 342 -3.76 -2.38 -4.04
N ASN A 343 -3.30 -2.50 -5.29
CA ASN A 343 -3.01 -3.77 -5.92
C ASN A 343 -1.76 -4.43 -5.34
N ARG A 344 -1.67 -5.75 -5.47
CA ARG A 344 -0.55 -6.56 -4.95
C ARG A 344 -0.01 -7.49 -6.02
N ASN A 345 1.24 -7.89 -5.84
CA ASN A 345 1.89 -8.89 -6.68
C ASN A 345 2.48 -10.00 -5.80
N GLN A 346 1.92 -11.20 -5.91
CA GLN A 346 2.32 -12.35 -5.10
C GLN A 346 3.64 -12.99 -5.56
N HIS A 347 4.07 -12.69 -6.79
CA HIS A 347 5.20 -13.34 -7.44
C HIS A 347 6.54 -12.63 -7.20
N ILE A 348 6.57 -11.57 -6.40
CA ILE A 348 7.79 -10.82 -6.09
C ILE A 348 7.97 -10.64 -4.57
N PRO A 349 9.22 -10.62 -4.06
CA PRO A 349 10.51 -10.58 -4.79
C PRO A 349 10.96 -11.92 -5.40
N GLN A 350 10.26 -13.00 -5.09
CA GLN A 350 10.44 -14.34 -5.65
C GLN A 350 9.07 -15.01 -5.82
N TRP A 351 9.01 -16.12 -6.57
CA TRP A 351 7.75 -16.81 -6.76
C TRP A 351 7.19 -17.36 -5.45
N CYS A 352 5.90 -17.12 -5.21
CA CYS A 352 5.15 -17.70 -4.11
C CYS A 352 3.67 -17.85 -4.51
N GLY A 353 3.14 -19.06 -4.43
CA GLY A 353 1.74 -19.41 -4.70
C GLY A 353 0.78 -19.03 -3.58
N SER A 354 0.71 -17.74 -3.22
CA SER A 354 -0.03 -17.25 -2.05
C SER A 354 -1.39 -16.61 -2.36
N CYS A 355 -1.99 -16.83 -3.53
CA CYS A 355 -3.28 -16.26 -3.92
C CYS A 355 -4.39 -16.47 -2.88
N TRP A 356 -4.39 -17.62 -2.20
CA TRP A 356 -5.31 -17.95 -1.11
C TRP A 356 -5.24 -16.96 0.05
N ALA A 357 -4.04 -16.46 0.37
CA ALA A 357 -3.81 -15.43 1.39
C ALA A 357 -4.02 -14.01 0.83
N GLN A 358 -3.64 -13.78 -0.43
CA GLN A 358 -3.80 -12.49 -1.09
C GLN A 358 -5.27 -12.13 -1.27
N GLY A 359 -6.06 -12.97 -1.94
CA GLY A 359 -7.48 -12.71 -2.23
C GLY A 359 -8.36 -12.61 -0.99
N SER A 360 -8.15 -13.49 0.01
CA SER A 360 -8.92 -13.45 1.26
C SER A 360 -8.56 -12.25 2.14
N SER A 361 -7.28 -11.89 2.25
CA SER A 361 -6.88 -10.71 3.03
C SER A 361 -7.24 -9.39 2.35
N ALA A 362 -7.25 -9.35 1.01
CA ALA A 362 -7.77 -8.22 0.24
C ALA A 362 -9.27 -8.04 0.48
N ALA A 363 -10.05 -9.12 0.41
CA ALA A 363 -11.48 -9.10 0.73
C ALA A 363 -11.74 -8.57 2.16
N ILE A 364 -11.00 -9.04 3.17
CA ILE A 364 -11.14 -8.52 4.54
C ILE A 364 -10.76 -7.03 4.61
N SER A 365 -9.69 -6.61 3.94
CA SER A 365 -9.22 -5.21 3.94
C SER A 365 -10.23 -4.26 3.29
N ASP A 366 -10.77 -4.64 2.13
CA ASP A 366 -11.76 -3.85 1.40
C ASP A 366 -13.10 -3.80 2.15
N ARG A 367 -13.51 -4.89 2.81
CA ARG A 367 -14.65 -4.88 3.74
C ARG A 367 -14.44 -3.90 4.90
N ILE A 368 -13.24 -3.86 5.49
CA ILE A 368 -12.92 -2.89 6.55
C ILE A 368 -13.09 -1.46 6.03
N ASN A 369 -12.56 -1.15 4.84
CA ASN A 369 -12.67 0.18 4.25
C ASN A 369 -14.13 0.57 3.96
N LEU A 370 -14.94 -0.35 3.43
CA LEU A 370 -16.37 -0.14 3.19
C LEU A 370 -17.14 0.12 4.50
N MET A 371 -16.95 -0.72 5.51
CA MET A 371 -17.63 -0.57 6.81
C MET A 371 -17.24 0.73 7.52
N ARG A 372 -16.02 1.21 7.31
CA ARG A 372 -15.51 2.48 7.83
C ARG A 372 -15.83 3.67 6.92
N LYS A 373 -16.58 3.47 5.85
CA LYS A 373 -16.96 4.49 4.88
C LYS A 373 -15.76 5.28 4.32
N GLY A 374 -14.61 4.61 4.17
CA GLY A 374 -13.39 5.22 3.63
C GLY A 374 -12.64 6.12 4.62
N ALA A 375 -13.01 6.09 5.91
CA ALA A 375 -12.34 6.87 6.95
C ALA A 375 -10.88 6.42 7.17
N TRP A 376 -10.00 7.38 7.48
CA TRP A 376 -8.60 7.11 7.80
C TRP A 376 -8.45 6.30 9.10
N PRO A 377 -7.47 5.38 9.21
CA PRO A 377 -6.48 5.00 8.19
C PRO A 377 -7.01 3.93 7.23
N ALA A 378 -6.56 3.92 5.98
CA ALA A 378 -6.78 2.77 5.10
C ALA A 378 -6.10 1.52 5.69
N VAL A 379 -6.82 0.39 5.77
CA VAL A 379 -6.31 -0.84 6.40
C VAL A 379 -5.80 -1.81 5.35
N ASN A 380 -4.59 -2.33 5.54
CA ASN A 380 -3.99 -3.30 4.63
C ASN A 380 -3.33 -4.43 5.40
N LEU A 381 -3.93 -5.61 5.34
CA LEU A 381 -3.49 -6.74 6.15
C LEU A 381 -2.17 -7.36 5.68
N ALA A 382 -1.34 -7.77 6.64
CA ALA A 382 -0.04 -8.38 6.39
C ALA A 382 -0.17 -9.83 5.87
N VAL A 383 -0.12 -10.01 4.55
CA VAL A 383 -0.16 -11.33 3.89
C VAL A 383 0.94 -12.25 4.42
N GLN A 384 2.13 -11.71 4.70
CA GLN A 384 3.25 -12.49 5.22
C GLN A 384 2.94 -13.12 6.58
N VAL A 385 2.14 -12.46 7.44
CA VAL A 385 1.73 -13.04 8.73
C VAL A 385 0.78 -14.22 8.53
N ILE A 386 -0.05 -14.17 7.48
CA ILE A 386 -0.93 -15.29 7.12
C ILE A 386 -0.10 -16.49 6.67
N LEU A 387 0.93 -16.28 5.85
CA LEU A 387 1.89 -17.31 5.46
C LEU A 387 2.60 -17.90 6.69
N ASN A 388 3.10 -17.04 7.57
CA ASN A 388 3.89 -17.46 8.73
C ASN A 388 3.06 -18.20 9.78
N CYS A 389 1.84 -17.73 10.06
CA CYS A 389 1.08 -18.10 11.26
C CYS A 389 -0.33 -18.63 11.02
N GLY A 390 -0.90 -18.46 9.82
CA GLY A 390 -2.30 -18.78 9.54
C GLY A 390 -2.62 -20.27 9.57
N LYS A 391 -1.62 -21.14 9.37
CA LYS A 391 -1.78 -22.59 9.19
C LYS A 391 -2.85 -22.92 8.13
N ALA A 392 -2.92 -22.10 7.08
CA ALA A 392 -3.93 -22.16 6.02
C ALA A 392 -3.32 -22.51 4.64
N GLY A 393 -2.00 -22.64 4.58
CA GLY A 393 -1.24 -22.96 3.38
C GLY A 393 0.22 -22.57 3.53
N SER A 394 0.92 -22.51 2.41
CA SER A 394 2.29 -22.02 2.26
C SER A 394 2.46 -21.33 0.89
N CYS A 395 3.69 -21.01 0.50
CA CYS A 395 4.01 -20.60 -0.87
C CYS A 395 3.77 -21.70 -1.93
N TYR A 396 3.42 -22.92 -1.52
CA TYR A 396 3.09 -24.05 -2.40
C TYR A 396 1.59 -24.39 -2.39
N GLY A 397 0.76 -23.41 -2.04
CA GLY A 397 -0.69 -23.51 -2.06
C GLY A 397 -1.33 -23.53 -0.68
N GLY A 398 -2.63 -23.19 -0.67
CA GLY A 398 -3.45 -23.11 0.52
C GLY A 398 -4.93 -22.97 0.18
N ASP A 399 -5.76 -22.70 1.18
CA ASP A 399 -7.19 -22.44 1.00
C ASP A 399 -7.60 -21.22 1.85
N ASP A 400 -8.53 -20.42 1.32
CA ASP A 400 -8.98 -19.18 1.93
C ASP A 400 -9.73 -19.40 3.26
N SER A 401 -10.38 -20.55 3.45
CA SER A 401 -11.12 -20.87 4.68
C SER A 401 -10.26 -20.77 5.94
N GLY A 402 -9.00 -21.25 5.88
CA GLY A 402 -8.08 -21.18 7.00
C GLY A 402 -7.67 -19.75 7.34
N VAL A 403 -7.67 -18.84 6.36
CA VAL A 403 -7.38 -17.41 6.58
C VAL A 403 -8.49 -16.74 7.36
N TYR A 404 -9.76 -16.99 6.99
CA TYR A 404 -10.89 -16.45 7.73
C TYR A 404 -10.94 -16.98 9.16
N ARG A 405 -10.69 -18.29 9.38
CA ARG A 405 -10.55 -18.84 10.73
C ARG A 405 -9.43 -18.14 11.51
N PHE A 406 -8.26 -17.94 10.90
CA PHE A 406 -7.14 -17.26 11.55
C PHE A 406 -7.46 -15.81 11.91
N ALA A 407 -8.12 -15.07 11.00
CA ALA A 407 -8.59 -13.72 11.26
C ALA A 407 -9.62 -13.67 12.40
N GLN A 408 -10.47 -14.69 12.55
CA GLN A 408 -11.46 -14.77 13.62
C GLN A 408 -10.81 -15.06 14.98
N GLN A 409 -9.93 -16.05 15.05
CA GLN A 409 -9.32 -16.51 16.31
C GLN A 409 -8.26 -15.53 16.82
N THR A 410 -7.34 -15.15 15.93
CA THR A 410 -6.12 -14.42 16.27
C THR A 410 -6.19 -12.97 15.81
N GLY A 411 -6.73 -12.73 14.60
CA GLY A 411 -6.64 -11.46 13.90
C GLY A 411 -5.36 -11.34 13.07
N ILE A 412 -5.38 -10.41 12.11
CA ILE A 412 -4.25 -10.18 11.19
C ILE A 412 -3.78 -8.73 11.39
N PRO A 413 -2.49 -8.47 11.63
CA PRO A 413 -2.00 -7.11 11.75
C PRO A 413 -1.88 -6.40 10.40
N ASP A 414 -1.63 -5.10 10.44
CA ASP A 414 -1.35 -4.28 9.25
C ASP A 414 -0.01 -4.67 8.60
N GLN A 415 0.14 -4.47 7.28
CA GLN A 415 1.37 -4.76 6.53
C GLN A 415 2.62 -4.08 7.07
N THR A 416 2.46 -2.98 7.83
CA THR A 416 3.56 -2.31 8.52
C THR A 416 4.18 -3.12 9.66
N CYS A 417 3.56 -4.24 10.05
CA CYS A 417 4.15 -5.24 10.95
C CYS A 417 5.08 -6.22 10.22
N GLN A 418 4.74 -6.60 8.98
CA GLN A 418 5.48 -7.55 8.16
C GLN A 418 5.21 -7.27 6.67
N PRO A 419 6.22 -6.81 5.89
CA PRO A 419 6.06 -6.65 4.45
C PRO A 419 5.94 -8.03 3.81
N TYR A 420 5.41 -8.08 2.60
CA TYR A 420 5.34 -9.34 1.86
C TYR A 420 6.73 -9.71 1.33
N GLU A 421 7.25 -10.86 1.78
CA GLU A 421 8.58 -11.36 1.42
C GLU A 421 8.51 -12.55 0.44
N ALA A 422 7.30 -13.05 0.14
CA ALA A 422 7.05 -14.20 -0.74
C ALA A 422 7.83 -15.46 -0.29
N VAL A 423 7.84 -15.74 1.01
CA VAL A 423 8.59 -16.88 1.58
C VAL A 423 7.82 -17.51 2.74
N ASP A 424 8.01 -18.80 2.95
CA ASP A 424 7.51 -19.49 4.15
C ASP A 424 8.46 -19.21 5.33
N ARG A 425 7.94 -18.66 6.43
CA ARG A 425 8.69 -18.50 7.70
C ARG A 425 7.96 -19.18 8.85
N ASP A 426 8.70 -19.50 9.90
CA ASP A 426 8.12 -19.99 11.15
C ASP A 426 7.24 -18.92 11.82
N CYS A 427 6.19 -19.34 12.52
CA CYS A 427 5.40 -18.42 13.33
C CYS A 427 6.11 -18.06 14.64
N THR A 428 6.82 -16.94 14.65
CA THR A 428 7.48 -16.35 15.83
C THR A 428 6.90 -14.97 16.12
N PRO A 429 7.02 -14.42 17.35
CA PRO A 429 6.57 -13.06 17.64
C PRO A 429 7.14 -12.01 16.68
N GLU A 430 8.41 -12.15 16.28
CA GLU A 430 9.05 -11.26 15.30
C GLU A 430 8.45 -11.45 13.90
N ASN A 431 8.13 -12.69 13.50
CA ASN A 431 7.48 -12.98 12.23
C ASN A 431 5.96 -12.63 12.23
N ILE A 432 5.41 -12.12 13.33
CA ILE A 432 4.05 -11.55 13.40
C ILE A 432 4.10 -10.03 13.27
N CYS A 433 4.97 -9.37 14.04
CA CYS A 433 5.21 -7.95 13.94
C CYS A 433 6.63 -7.65 14.38
N ARG A 434 7.43 -7.02 13.50
CA ARG A 434 8.80 -6.63 13.83
C ARG A 434 9.08 -5.17 13.53
N ASP A 435 10.14 -4.72 14.17
CA ASP A 435 10.88 -3.54 13.79
C ASP A 435 12.36 -3.91 13.80
N CYS A 436 13.17 -3.22 12.99
CA CYS A 436 14.61 -3.46 12.99
C CYS A 436 15.38 -2.14 13.13
N ASP A 437 16.44 -2.19 13.91
CA ASP A 437 17.43 -1.13 14.00
C ASP A 437 18.78 -1.63 13.47
N ARG A 438 19.82 -0.80 13.59
CA ARG A 438 21.17 -1.14 13.14
C ARG A 438 21.78 -2.34 13.89
N ASN A 439 21.25 -2.71 15.05
CA ASN A 439 21.72 -3.82 15.89
C ASN A 439 20.93 -5.11 15.65
N GLY A 440 19.79 -5.06 14.96
CA GLY A 440 19.01 -6.21 14.58
C GLY A 440 17.51 -5.98 14.63
N CYS A 441 16.76 -7.04 14.35
CA CYS A 441 15.31 -7.05 14.42
C CYS A 441 14.83 -7.48 15.80
N HIS A 442 13.64 -7.01 16.18
CA HIS A 442 12.96 -7.43 17.39
C HIS A 442 11.45 -7.44 17.20
N ALA A 443 10.76 -8.24 18.00
CA ALA A 443 9.32 -8.31 18.00
C ALA A 443 8.69 -7.03 18.60
N VAL A 444 7.75 -6.44 17.87
CA VAL A 444 6.91 -5.36 18.36
C VAL A 444 5.82 -5.98 19.24
N LYS A 445 5.68 -5.49 20.47
CA LYS A 445 4.73 -6.08 21.44
C LYS A 445 3.32 -5.51 21.34
N GLU A 446 3.21 -4.23 20.99
CA GLU A 446 1.94 -3.49 20.93
C GLU A 446 1.65 -3.12 19.49
N TYR A 447 0.65 -3.77 18.90
CA TYR A 447 0.17 -3.50 17.54
C TYR A 447 -1.31 -3.87 17.44
N LYS A 448 -2.00 -3.27 16.49
CA LYS A 448 -3.40 -3.62 16.20
C LYS A 448 -3.46 -4.87 15.32
N ALA A 449 -4.25 -5.86 15.76
CA ALA A 449 -4.62 -7.02 14.95
C ALA A 449 -6.12 -6.92 14.61
N TYR A 450 -6.44 -6.94 13.32
CA TYR A 450 -7.82 -6.83 12.83
C TYR A 450 -8.48 -8.20 12.85
N LYS A 451 -9.62 -8.30 13.53
CA LYS A 451 -10.39 -9.54 13.68
C LYS A 451 -11.65 -9.53 12.84
N ILE A 452 -12.16 -10.72 12.54
CA ILE A 452 -13.51 -10.90 12.00
C ILE A 452 -14.40 -11.57 13.05
N SER A 453 -15.69 -11.26 13.01
CA SER A 453 -16.70 -11.79 13.95
C SER A 453 -17.27 -13.13 13.48
N GLU A 454 -17.50 -13.27 12.18
CA GLU A 454 -18.04 -14.45 11.54
C GLU A 454 -17.44 -14.67 10.15
N TYR A 455 -17.50 -15.91 9.69
CA TYR A 455 -17.06 -16.31 8.37
C TYR A 455 -17.78 -17.59 7.91
N GLY A 456 -17.86 -17.76 6.59
CA GLY A 456 -18.45 -18.94 5.99
C GLY A 456 -18.18 -18.99 4.49
N ARG A 457 -18.91 -19.85 3.79
CA ARG A 457 -18.87 -19.93 2.33
C ARG A 457 -20.21 -19.57 1.70
N VAL A 458 -20.14 -19.18 0.43
CA VAL A 458 -21.31 -18.87 -0.39
C VAL A 458 -21.06 -19.36 -1.82
N SER A 459 -22.13 -19.79 -2.48
CA SER A 459 -22.09 -20.27 -3.87
C SER A 459 -23.39 -19.92 -4.60
N GLY A 460 -23.30 -19.80 -5.92
CA GLY A 460 -24.40 -19.37 -6.78
C GLY A 460 -24.52 -17.84 -6.88
N VAL A 461 -24.82 -17.37 -8.10
CA VAL A 461 -24.80 -15.94 -8.49
C VAL A 461 -25.62 -15.07 -7.53
N ASP A 462 -26.89 -15.42 -7.33
CA ASP A 462 -27.84 -14.66 -6.51
C ASP A 462 -27.39 -14.50 -5.05
N LYS A 463 -26.80 -15.55 -4.48
CA LYS A 463 -26.32 -15.52 -3.09
C LYS A 463 -25.02 -14.74 -2.97
N ILE A 464 -24.15 -14.85 -3.98
CA ILE A 464 -22.91 -14.08 -4.05
C ILE A 464 -23.18 -12.59 -4.19
N LYS A 465 -24.10 -12.20 -5.08
CA LYS A 465 -24.53 -10.80 -5.21
C LYS A 465 -25.08 -10.26 -3.90
N ALA A 466 -25.93 -11.04 -3.22
CA ALA A 466 -26.48 -10.65 -1.91
C ALA A 466 -25.38 -10.47 -0.85
N GLU A 467 -24.38 -11.36 -0.79
CA GLU A 467 -23.26 -11.26 0.15
C GLU A 467 -22.39 -10.02 -0.14
N ILE A 468 -22.02 -9.81 -1.41
CA ILE A 468 -21.18 -8.67 -1.80
C ILE A 468 -21.92 -7.35 -1.58
N PHE A 469 -23.19 -7.25 -1.97
CA PHE A 469 -23.99 -6.04 -1.78
C PHE A 469 -24.12 -5.66 -0.30
N ALA A 470 -24.39 -6.64 0.56
CA ALA A 470 -24.66 -6.40 1.96
C ALA A 470 -23.39 -6.17 2.79
N ARG A 471 -22.31 -6.90 2.47
CA ARG A 471 -21.17 -7.06 3.37
C ARG A 471 -19.81 -6.83 2.70
N GLY A 472 -19.77 -6.60 1.39
CA GLY A 472 -18.56 -6.30 0.63
C GLY A 472 -17.87 -7.53 0.01
N PRO A 473 -16.67 -7.36 -0.58
CA PRO A 473 -16.01 -8.36 -1.42
C PRO A 473 -15.81 -9.73 -0.80
N ILE A 474 -15.65 -10.75 -1.64
CA ILE A 474 -15.43 -12.14 -1.23
C ILE A 474 -14.24 -12.74 -1.95
N SER A 475 -13.64 -13.79 -1.42
CA SER A 475 -12.62 -14.58 -2.12
C SER A 475 -13.26 -15.77 -2.83
N CYS A 476 -12.94 -16.01 -4.09
CA CYS A 476 -13.51 -17.12 -4.87
C CYS A 476 -12.41 -17.97 -5.49
N THR A 477 -12.61 -19.30 -5.47
CA THR A 477 -11.77 -20.23 -6.24
C THR A 477 -12.13 -20.17 -7.73
N MET A 478 -11.13 -20.26 -8.59
CA MET A 478 -11.28 -20.40 -10.04
C MET A 478 -10.20 -21.32 -10.64
N HIS A 479 -10.43 -21.77 -11.88
CA HIS A 479 -9.42 -22.41 -12.70
C HIS A 479 -8.73 -21.37 -13.58
N VAL A 480 -7.41 -21.26 -13.45
CA VAL A 480 -6.62 -20.40 -14.34
C VAL A 480 -6.31 -21.19 -15.60
N ARG A 481 -6.74 -20.66 -16.74
CA ARG A 481 -6.42 -21.15 -18.06
C ARG A 481 -5.36 -20.29 -18.72
N GLN A 482 -4.68 -20.80 -19.75
CA GLN A 482 -3.67 -20.03 -20.48
C GLN A 482 -4.23 -18.72 -21.04
N SER A 483 -5.46 -18.72 -21.57
CA SER A 483 -6.08 -17.47 -22.06
C SER A 483 -6.36 -16.46 -20.96
N PHE A 484 -6.56 -16.88 -19.71
CA PHE A 484 -6.70 -15.98 -18.57
C PHE A 484 -5.35 -15.40 -18.15
N VAL A 485 -4.28 -16.19 -18.27
CA VAL A 485 -2.92 -15.65 -18.11
C VAL A 485 -2.69 -14.55 -19.16
N ASP A 486 -3.06 -14.80 -20.42
CA ASP A 486 -2.87 -13.86 -21.52
C ASP A 486 -3.86 -12.67 -21.52
N TYR A 487 -4.71 -12.54 -20.50
CA TYR A 487 -5.73 -11.50 -20.39
C TYR A 487 -5.12 -10.09 -20.29
N THR A 488 -5.69 -9.16 -21.07
CA THR A 488 -5.23 -7.75 -21.16
C THR A 488 -6.34 -6.73 -21.00
N GLY A 489 -7.59 -7.19 -20.92
CA GLY A 489 -8.77 -6.33 -20.84
C GLY A 489 -9.96 -6.89 -21.60
N GLY A 490 -11.12 -6.29 -21.35
CA GLY A 490 -12.40 -6.76 -21.87
C GLY A 490 -13.10 -7.74 -20.92
N ILE A 491 -14.24 -8.27 -21.34
CA ILE A 491 -14.94 -9.33 -20.61
C ILE A 491 -14.29 -10.66 -21.01
N TYR A 492 -13.67 -11.34 -20.06
CA TYR A 492 -13.11 -12.66 -20.27
C TYR A 492 -14.23 -13.70 -20.36
N HIS A 493 -14.08 -14.63 -21.31
CA HIS A 493 -14.94 -15.78 -21.49
C HIS A 493 -14.08 -17.03 -21.36
N GLU A 494 -14.50 -17.96 -20.51
CA GLU A 494 -13.85 -19.27 -20.41
C GLU A 494 -13.81 -19.96 -21.77
N ASP A 495 -12.61 -20.37 -22.18
CA ASP A 495 -12.38 -21.06 -23.45
C ASP A 495 -11.84 -22.48 -23.25
N SER A 496 -11.52 -23.14 -24.36
CA SER A 496 -10.96 -24.49 -24.36
C SER A 496 -9.45 -24.55 -24.12
N SER A 497 -8.79 -23.44 -23.73
CA SER A 497 -7.34 -23.45 -23.47
C SER A 497 -7.00 -24.28 -22.23
N GLU A 498 -5.74 -24.71 -22.11
CA GLU A 498 -5.29 -25.61 -21.04
C GLU A 498 -5.56 -25.03 -19.65
N ILE A 499 -6.11 -25.85 -18.73
CA ILE A 499 -6.21 -25.49 -17.32
C ILE A 499 -4.83 -25.66 -16.71
N LEU A 500 -4.26 -24.55 -16.26
CA LEU A 500 -2.94 -24.51 -15.67
C LEU A 500 -3.03 -24.81 -14.17
N ALA A 501 -3.97 -24.17 -13.46
CA ALA A 501 -3.99 -24.15 -12.00
C ALA A 501 -5.37 -23.98 -11.38
N GLY A 502 -5.50 -24.33 -10.10
CA GLY A 502 -6.48 -23.70 -9.21
C GLY A 502 -5.91 -22.39 -8.64
N HIS A 503 -6.73 -21.35 -8.56
CA HIS A 503 -6.37 -20.00 -8.10
C HIS A 503 -7.48 -19.40 -7.22
N ILE A 504 -7.15 -18.40 -6.41
CA ILE A 504 -8.12 -17.64 -5.61
C ILE A 504 -7.99 -16.17 -5.93
N VAL A 505 -9.11 -15.57 -6.31
CA VAL A 505 -9.24 -14.15 -6.66
C VAL A 505 -10.25 -13.50 -5.73
N GLU A 506 -10.23 -12.18 -5.64
CA GLU A 506 -11.26 -11.42 -4.95
C GLU A 506 -12.34 -10.99 -5.96
N ILE A 507 -13.61 -11.24 -5.64
CA ILE A 507 -14.75 -10.74 -6.41
C ILE A 507 -15.39 -9.60 -5.62
N THR A 508 -15.47 -8.44 -6.25
CA THR A 508 -15.81 -7.19 -5.56
C THR A 508 -17.14 -6.59 -6.02
N GLY A 509 -17.64 -7.00 -7.17
CA GLY A 509 -18.79 -6.38 -7.80
C GLY A 509 -19.20 -7.05 -9.09
N TRP A 510 -20.16 -6.44 -9.78
CA TRP A 510 -20.67 -6.87 -11.07
C TRP A 510 -21.23 -5.71 -11.86
N ASP A 511 -21.34 -5.93 -13.15
CA ASP A 511 -22.03 -5.05 -14.09
C ASP A 511 -22.51 -5.89 -15.29
N ALA A 512 -23.12 -5.25 -16.27
CA ALA A 512 -23.54 -5.92 -17.51
C ALA A 512 -23.03 -5.15 -18.74
N ASP A 513 -22.77 -5.89 -19.82
CA ASP A 513 -22.46 -5.29 -21.12
C ASP A 513 -23.70 -4.65 -21.77
N GLU A 514 -23.52 -4.03 -22.94
CA GLU A 514 -24.60 -3.39 -23.70
C GLU A 514 -25.70 -4.38 -24.14
N ASN A 515 -25.39 -5.68 -24.19
CA ASN A 515 -26.33 -6.76 -24.55
C ASN A 515 -27.02 -7.36 -23.32
N GLY A 516 -26.70 -6.90 -22.11
CA GLY A 516 -27.22 -7.44 -20.86
C GLY A 516 -26.53 -8.72 -20.38
N ASN A 517 -25.38 -9.09 -20.94
CA ASN A 517 -24.55 -10.18 -20.41
C ASN A 517 -23.84 -9.68 -19.15
N GLU A 518 -24.14 -10.32 -18.03
CA GLU A 518 -23.58 -9.96 -16.73
C GLU A 518 -22.17 -10.51 -16.58
N TYR A 519 -21.29 -9.72 -15.95
CA TYR A 519 -19.92 -10.11 -15.64
C TYR A 519 -19.57 -9.77 -14.19
N TRP A 520 -18.68 -10.57 -13.61
CA TRP A 520 -18.04 -10.25 -12.33
C TRP A 520 -16.92 -9.24 -12.55
N ILE A 521 -16.73 -8.38 -11.56
CA ILE A 521 -15.56 -7.52 -11.40
C ILE A 521 -14.67 -8.19 -10.34
N GLY A 522 -13.44 -8.49 -10.70
CA GLY A 522 -12.50 -9.17 -9.81
C GLY A 522 -11.11 -8.54 -9.76
N ARG A 523 -10.46 -8.65 -8.60
CA ARG A 523 -9.06 -8.28 -8.38
C ARG A 523 -8.20 -9.54 -8.39
N ASN A 524 -7.09 -9.48 -9.12
CA ASN A 524 -6.06 -10.51 -9.11
C ASN A 524 -4.82 -10.04 -8.31
N SER A 525 -3.86 -10.93 -8.10
CA SER A 525 -2.66 -10.69 -7.28
C SER A 525 -1.35 -10.85 -8.08
N TRP A 526 -1.35 -10.43 -9.36
CA TRP A 526 -0.21 -10.57 -10.28
C TRP A 526 0.41 -9.23 -10.72
N GLY A 527 0.18 -8.17 -9.94
CA GLY A 527 0.67 -6.82 -10.23
C GLY A 527 -0.19 -6.04 -11.22
N GLU A 528 0.05 -4.73 -11.29
CA GLU A 528 -0.77 -3.77 -12.04
C GLU A 528 -0.56 -3.85 -13.55
N TYR A 529 0.54 -4.45 -14.01
CA TYR A 529 0.85 -4.61 -15.43
C TYR A 529 0.09 -5.76 -16.11
N TRP A 530 -0.62 -6.59 -15.33
CA TRP A 530 -1.48 -7.67 -15.81
C TRP A 530 -2.94 -7.21 -15.93
N GLY A 531 -3.65 -7.66 -16.98
CA GLY A 531 -5.09 -7.37 -17.14
C GLY A 531 -5.43 -5.87 -17.18
N GLU A 532 -6.55 -5.51 -16.56
CA GLU A 532 -7.05 -4.14 -16.43
C GLU A 532 -6.50 -3.52 -15.14
N TYR A 533 -5.22 -3.13 -15.15
CA TYR A 533 -4.54 -2.58 -13.97
C TYR A 533 -4.50 -3.56 -12.79
N GLY A 534 -4.26 -4.86 -13.03
CA GLY A 534 -4.30 -5.93 -12.02
C GLY A 534 -5.70 -6.49 -11.76
N TRP A 535 -6.72 -5.97 -12.45
CA TRP A 535 -8.11 -6.40 -12.33
C TRP A 535 -8.58 -7.11 -13.60
N PHE A 536 -9.76 -7.72 -13.52
CA PHE A 536 -10.40 -8.37 -14.64
C PHE A 536 -11.91 -8.25 -14.57
N ARG A 537 -12.52 -8.37 -15.74
CA ARG A 537 -13.95 -8.61 -15.92
C ARG A 537 -14.13 -9.98 -16.52
N ILE A 538 -15.06 -10.77 -16.01
CA ILE A 538 -15.30 -12.15 -16.47
C ILE A 538 -16.79 -12.44 -16.54
N ASP A 539 -17.25 -13.00 -17.66
CA ASP A 539 -18.65 -13.39 -17.87
C ASP A 539 -19.13 -14.26 -16.70
N MET A 540 -20.38 -14.09 -16.24
CA MET A 540 -20.89 -14.85 -15.08
C MET A 540 -21.20 -16.32 -15.37
N LYS A 541 -21.41 -16.70 -16.64
CA LYS A 541 -21.76 -18.07 -17.07
C LYS A 541 -20.50 -18.84 -17.48
N GLU A 542 -19.61 -18.20 -18.22
CA GLU A 542 -18.35 -18.76 -18.74
C GLU A 542 -17.17 -18.26 -17.90
N ASN A 543 -17.13 -18.69 -16.64
CA ASN A 543 -16.41 -17.97 -15.59
C ASN A 543 -15.26 -18.74 -14.93
N SER A 544 -14.84 -19.86 -15.53
CA SER A 544 -13.76 -20.69 -15.02
C SER A 544 -13.98 -21.18 -13.57
N GLY A 545 -15.23 -21.46 -13.21
CA GLY A 545 -15.62 -21.99 -11.90
C GLY A 545 -15.79 -20.95 -10.80
N ILE A 546 -15.69 -19.65 -11.10
CA ILE A 546 -16.04 -18.58 -10.15
C ILE A 546 -17.49 -18.77 -9.68
N GLY A 547 -17.69 -18.60 -8.37
CA GLY A 547 -19.00 -18.76 -7.74
C GLY A 547 -19.39 -20.19 -7.38
N SER A 548 -18.55 -21.18 -7.66
CA SER A 548 -18.69 -22.54 -7.15
C SER A 548 -18.41 -22.64 -5.65
N SER A 549 -17.45 -21.85 -5.15
CA SER A 549 -16.98 -21.89 -3.76
C SER A 549 -16.28 -20.59 -3.39
N CYS A 550 -16.99 -19.66 -2.74
CA CYS A 550 -16.43 -18.39 -2.30
C CYS A 550 -16.45 -18.26 -0.77
N GLY A 551 -15.35 -17.81 -0.18
CA GLY A 551 -15.24 -17.51 1.25
C GLY A 551 -15.54 -16.04 1.54
N TRP A 552 -16.13 -15.78 2.69
CA TRP A 552 -16.42 -14.44 3.19
C TRP A 552 -16.17 -14.34 4.69
N GLY A 553 -15.90 -13.13 5.18
CA GLY A 553 -15.71 -12.84 6.60
C GLY A 553 -16.21 -11.44 6.95
N VAL A 554 -16.72 -11.23 8.16
CA VAL A 554 -17.28 -9.94 8.61
C VAL A 554 -16.32 -9.27 9.60
N PRO A 555 -15.60 -8.21 9.20
CA PRO A 555 -14.68 -7.50 10.10
C PRO A 555 -15.34 -6.96 11.36
N ILE A 556 -14.59 -6.96 12.46
CA ILE A 556 -14.92 -6.22 13.68
C ILE A 556 -14.31 -4.82 13.52
N ILE A 557 -15.17 -3.81 13.44
CA ILE A 557 -14.75 -2.40 13.37
C ILE A 557 -14.86 -1.80 14.76
N ASP A 558 -13.72 -1.48 15.36
CA ASP A 558 -13.69 -0.56 16.49
C ASP A 558 -13.95 0.84 15.92
N PHE A 559 -15.12 1.40 16.24
CA PHE A 559 -15.48 2.78 15.88
C PHE A 559 -14.72 3.78 16.75
#